data_AF-A0A8S9J549-F1
#
_entry.id   AF-A0A8S9J549-F1
#
_cell.length_a   1.000
_cell.length_b   1.000
_cell.length_c   1.000
_cell.angle_alpha   90.00
_cell.angle_beta   90.00
_cell.angle_gamma   90.00
#
_symmetry.space_group_name_H-M   'P 1'
#
loop_
_entity.id
_entity.type
_entity.pdbx_description
1 polymer ?
#
loop_
_entity_poly.entity_id
_entity_poly.type
_entity_poly.pdbx_seq_one_letter_code
_entity_poly.pdbx_strand_id
1 'polypeptide(L)'
;MDHKSARVSAKTPSSGDEFKDVIKGLIKLLMLVIFLGYVFIWILMPTLIYRTKWLPVMRTEFGFSTYFGLAGLTLFMLMFPMLLLACLGCLYLHLKKQKTNNHLIREKATGGGVLAAMRRPMLVKGPLGIVSATELIFLAMFVALLLWNFFIYLRNAFPMITPQSAAKLHQKIWQAKLEAMAIRIGLVGNACLAFLFIPVVRGSSLLPVLGLTSESSIKYHIWLGHLLMTIFTVHGLCFVVYWASMHEISQMVTWSKTEMSNVAGEIALLSGLVMWATSYPSIRRRFFEVFFYSHYLYIIFMFFYVLHVGIAFCFIVLPGFYMFMVDRFLRFLQSRDNVRLLSARVLSSNTAELTFSKAKG
;
A
#
# COMPACT_ATOMS: atom_id res chain seq x y z
N MET A 1 -23.34 -45.09 -39.05
CA MET A 1 -22.24 -45.24 -38.08
C MET A 1 -22.30 -44.05 -37.14
N ASP A 2 -23.01 -44.21 -36.03
CA ASP A 2 -23.31 -43.13 -35.07
C ASP A 2 -22.15 -42.89 -34.11
N HIS A 3 -21.62 -41.67 -34.11
CA HIS A 3 -20.70 -41.19 -33.08
C HIS A 3 -21.47 -40.89 -31.79
N LYS A 4 -21.48 -41.83 -30.84
CA LYS A 4 -21.93 -41.57 -29.47
C LYS A 4 -20.96 -40.62 -28.77
N SER A 5 -21.42 -39.40 -28.52
CA SER A 5 -20.80 -38.45 -27.60
C SER A 5 -20.81 -39.02 -26.17
N ALA A 6 -19.64 -39.31 -25.63
CA ALA A 6 -19.48 -39.68 -24.23
C ALA A 6 -19.71 -38.44 -23.34
N ARG A 7 -20.90 -38.36 -22.73
CA ARG A 7 -21.15 -37.44 -21.62
C ARG A 7 -20.23 -37.81 -20.46
N VAL A 8 -19.24 -36.96 -20.20
CA VAL A 8 -18.45 -37.00 -18.96
C VAL A 8 -19.43 -36.84 -17.79
N SER A 9 -19.62 -37.90 -17.01
CA SER A 9 -20.41 -37.88 -15.78
C SER A 9 -19.78 -36.88 -14.79
N ALA A 10 -20.53 -35.84 -14.43
CA ALA A 10 -20.15 -34.94 -13.37
C ALA A 10 -20.21 -35.71 -12.04
N LYS A 11 -19.05 -36.09 -11.49
CA LYS A 11 -18.97 -36.63 -10.13
C LYS A 11 -19.66 -35.65 -9.17
N THR A 12 -20.68 -36.11 -8.46
CA THR A 12 -21.27 -35.41 -7.33
C THR A 12 -20.18 -35.13 -6.29
N PRO A 13 -20.09 -33.90 -5.75
CA PRO A 13 -19.08 -33.55 -4.75
C PRO A 13 -19.27 -34.41 -3.49
N SER A 14 -18.18 -34.87 -2.89
CA SER A 14 -18.24 -35.57 -1.61
C SER A 14 -18.65 -34.61 -0.48
N SER A 15 -19.22 -35.10 0.63
CA SER A 15 -19.57 -34.26 1.79
C SER A 15 -18.37 -33.46 2.34
N GLY A 16 -17.15 -34.02 2.24
CA GLY A 16 -15.91 -33.32 2.57
C GLY A 16 -15.53 -32.20 1.59
N ASP A 17 -15.93 -32.30 0.33
CA ASP A 17 -15.73 -31.23 -0.67
C ASP A 17 -16.71 -30.08 -0.45
N GLU A 18 -17.95 -30.37 -0.09
CA GLU A 18 -18.95 -29.35 0.26
C GLU A 18 -18.53 -28.58 1.52
N PHE A 19 -18.08 -29.29 2.56
CA PHE A 19 -17.57 -28.67 3.79
C PHE A 19 -16.38 -27.72 3.52
N LYS A 20 -15.41 -28.14 2.68
CA LYS A 20 -14.29 -27.28 2.27
C LYS A 20 -14.75 -26.05 1.49
N ASP A 21 -15.76 -26.18 0.64
CA ASP A 21 -16.28 -25.06 -0.15
C ASP A 21 -17.06 -24.06 0.73
N VAL A 22 -17.79 -24.55 1.75
CA VAL A 22 -18.38 -23.71 2.82
C VAL A 22 -17.29 -22.95 3.58
N ILE A 23 -16.23 -23.63 4.03
CA ILE A 23 -15.11 -22.99 4.74
C ILE A 23 -14.45 -21.90 3.89
N LYS A 24 -14.19 -22.16 2.60
CA LYS A 24 -13.64 -21.15 1.69
C LYS A 24 -14.56 -19.93 1.57
N GLY A 25 -15.87 -20.16 1.49
CA GLY A 25 -16.88 -19.11 1.46
C GLY A 25 -16.83 -18.24 2.72
N LEU A 26 -16.78 -18.88 3.90
CA LEU A 26 -16.66 -18.21 5.19
C LEU A 26 -15.37 -17.40 5.32
N ILE A 27 -14.22 -17.95 4.93
CA ILE A 27 -12.94 -17.23 4.95
C ILE A 27 -13.01 -16.01 4.03
N LYS A 28 -13.55 -16.16 2.81
CA LYS A 28 -13.68 -15.04 1.86
C LYS A 28 -14.61 -13.94 2.41
N LEU A 29 -15.73 -14.32 3.04
CA LEU A 29 -16.64 -13.37 3.68
C LEU A 29 -15.95 -12.63 4.84
N LEU A 30 -15.24 -13.35 5.71
CA LEU A 30 -14.49 -12.77 6.82
C LEU A 30 -13.43 -11.78 6.32
N MET A 31 -12.67 -12.14 5.29
CA MET A 31 -11.68 -11.26 4.66
C MET A 31 -12.33 -9.98 4.11
N LEU A 32 -13.51 -10.09 3.47
CA LEU A 32 -14.25 -8.94 2.97
C LEU A 32 -14.70 -8.02 4.11
N VAL A 33 -15.25 -8.57 5.19
CA VAL A 33 -15.68 -7.80 6.37
C VAL A 33 -14.49 -7.07 7.01
N ILE A 34 -13.35 -7.74 7.18
CA ILE A 34 -12.12 -7.12 7.72
C ILE A 34 -11.64 -5.99 6.82
N PHE A 35 -11.61 -6.19 5.50
CA PHE A 35 -11.18 -5.17 4.55
C PHE A 35 -12.11 -3.95 4.54
N LEU A 36 -13.44 -4.17 4.54
CA LEU A 36 -14.42 -3.08 4.62
C LEU A 36 -14.30 -2.32 5.94
N GLY A 37 -14.12 -3.03 7.06
CA GLY A 37 -13.85 -2.43 8.37
C GLY A 37 -12.58 -1.58 8.36
N TYR A 38 -11.51 -2.06 7.74
CA TYR A 38 -10.25 -1.32 7.60
C TYR A 38 -10.43 -0.02 6.80
N VAL A 39 -11.11 -0.08 5.65
CA VAL A 39 -11.43 1.12 4.86
C VAL A 39 -12.34 2.08 5.64
N PHE A 40 -13.30 1.57 6.39
CA PHE A 40 -14.19 2.37 7.23
C PHE A 40 -13.41 3.16 8.31
N ILE A 41 -12.40 2.55 8.93
CA ILE A 41 -11.52 3.26 9.86
C ILE A 41 -10.80 4.43 9.17
N TRP A 42 -10.27 4.25 7.96
CA TRP A 42 -9.65 5.34 7.19
C TRP A 42 -10.62 6.48 6.85
N ILE A 43 -11.90 6.18 6.60
CA ILE A 43 -12.93 7.21 6.33
C ILE A 43 -13.31 7.96 7.60
N LEU A 44 -13.41 7.27 8.74
CA LEU A 44 -13.81 7.86 10.01
C LEU A 44 -12.70 8.64 10.71
N MET A 45 -11.44 8.22 10.58
CA MET A 45 -10.29 8.80 11.29
C MET A 45 -10.20 10.34 11.28
N PRO A 46 -10.52 11.06 10.19
CA PRO A 46 -10.45 12.53 10.18
C PRO A 46 -11.61 13.22 10.89
N THR A 47 -12.72 12.51 11.11
CA THR A 47 -13.98 13.10 11.60
C THR A 47 -13.91 13.50 13.08
N LEU A 48 -14.75 14.47 13.45
CA LEU A 48 -14.88 14.88 14.85
C LEU A 48 -15.43 13.74 15.71
N ILE A 49 -16.36 12.94 15.17
CA ILE A 49 -16.93 11.76 15.85
C ILE A 49 -15.82 10.80 16.26
N TYR A 50 -14.89 10.50 15.34
CA TYR A 50 -13.76 9.66 15.66
C TYR A 50 -12.90 10.28 16.76
N ARG A 51 -12.54 11.57 16.64
CA ARG A 51 -11.65 12.23 17.61
C ARG A 51 -12.24 12.39 19.01
N THR A 52 -13.53 12.70 19.13
CA THR A 52 -14.15 13.05 20.41
C THR A 52 -14.89 11.90 21.07
N LYS A 53 -15.43 10.95 20.29
CA LYS A 53 -16.19 9.81 20.85
C LYS A 53 -15.40 8.51 20.79
N TRP A 54 -14.89 8.15 19.62
CA TRP A 54 -14.29 6.81 19.43
C TRP A 54 -12.88 6.75 20.00
N LEU A 55 -12.02 7.71 19.66
CA LEU A 55 -10.61 7.72 20.02
C LEU A 55 -10.38 7.68 21.53
N PRO A 56 -11.11 8.43 22.38
CA PRO A 56 -10.97 8.32 23.82
C PRO A 56 -11.33 6.93 24.34
N VAL A 57 -12.47 6.37 23.92
CA VAL A 57 -12.91 5.01 24.31
C VAL A 57 -11.91 3.96 23.84
N MET A 58 -11.45 4.04 22.59
CA MET A 58 -10.45 3.08 22.11
C MET A 58 -9.10 3.24 22.81
N ARG A 59 -8.71 4.44 23.23
CA ARG A 59 -7.51 4.64 24.05
C ARG A 59 -7.66 4.04 25.45
N THR A 60 -8.85 4.08 26.05
CA THR A 60 -9.07 3.43 27.34
C THR A 60 -9.04 1.91 27.22
N GLU A 61 -9.60 1.34 26.15
CA GLU A 61 -9.60 -0.12 25.95
C GLU A 61 -8.23 -0.66 25.50
N PHE A 62 -7.56 0.02 24.56
CA PHE A 62 -6.36 -0.50 23.89
C PHE A 62 -5.07 0.24 24.23
N GLY A 63 -5.15 1.43 24.85
CA GLY A 63 -4.00 2.32 25.11
C GLY A 63 -3.32 2.10 26.46
N PHE A 64 -3.93 1.33 27.37
CA PHE A 64 -3.36 0.99 28.69
C PHE A 64 -2.74 -0.40 28.76
N SER A 65 -2.55 -1.08 27.62
CA SER A 65 -1.82 -2.35 27.60
C SER A 65 -0.42 -2.17 28.21
N THR A 66 -0.09 -2.98 29.21
CA THR A 66 1.22 -3.00 29.89
C THR A 66 2.39 -3.10 28.92
N TYR A 67 2.19 -3.76 27.77
CA TYR A 67 3.24 -4.04 26.78
C TYR A 67 3.31 -3.04 25.64
N PHE A 68 2.16 -2.50 25.20
CA PHE A 68 2.10 -1.69 23.97
C PHE A 68 1.74 -0.21 24.20
N GLY A 69 1.20 0.13 25.37
CA GLY A 69 0.79 1.51 25.72
C GLY A 69 -0.01 2.19 24.61
N LEU A 70 0.31 3.46 24.34
CA LEU A 70 -0.34 4.27 23.29
C LEU A 70 -0.20 3.67 21.88
N ALA A 71 0.82 2.84 21.62
CA ALA A 71 1.03 2.20 20.34
C ALA A 71 0.13 0.96 20.14
N GLY A 72 -0.47 0.43 21.21
CA GLY A 72 -1.40 -0.70 21.15
C GLY A 72 -2.63 -0.41 20.29
N LEU A 73 -3.15 0.82 20.34
CA LEU A 73 -4.30 1.23 19.54
C LEU A 73 -4.03 1.15 18.04
N THR A 74 -2.93 1.75 17.56
CA THR A 74 -2.59 1.76 16.13
C THR A 74 -2.18 0.38 15.65
N LEU A 75 -1.50 -0.40 16.49
CA LEU A 75 -1.22 -1.80 16.22
C LEU A 75 -2.50 -2.61 16.01
N PHE A 76 -3.46 -2.54 16.93
CA PHE A 76 -4.68 -3.34 16.86
C PHE A 76 -5.64 -2.88 15.75
N MET A 77 -5.78 -1.57 15.55
CA MET A 77 -6.76 -1.03 14.59
C MET A 77 -6.24 -0.98 13.16
N LEU A 78 -4.92 -0.89 12.94
CA LEU A 78 -4.36 -0.67 11.60
C LEU A 78 -3.39 -1.77 11.17
N MET A 79 -2.56 -2.30 12.08
CA MET A 79 -1.62 -3.36 11.72
C MET A 79 -2.22 -4.76 11.74
N PHE A 80 -2.84 -5.12 12.86
CA PHE A 80 -3.39 -6.45 13.05
C PHE A 80 -4.39 -6.86 11.95
N PRO A 81 -5.35 -6.02 11.50
CA PRO A 81 -6.32 -6.40 10.49
C PRO A 81 -5.67 -6.74 9.14
N MET A 82 -4.63 -5.98 8.76
CA MET A 82 -3.91 -6.21 7.51
C MET A 82 -3.06 -7.49 7.54
N LEU A 83 -2.41 -7.77 8.67
CA LEU A 83 -1.68 -9.04 8.85
C LEU A 83 -2.62 -10.24 8.91
N LEU A 84 -3.75 -10.10 9.61
CA LEU A 84 -4.79 -11.12 9.65
C LEU A 84 -5.34 -11.41 8.25
N LEU A 85 -5.59 -10.37 7.45
CA LEU A 85 -6.02 -10.50 6.06
C LEU A 85 -5.00 -11.28 5.22
N ALA A 86 -3.70 -11.02 5.41
CA ALA A 86 -2.64 -11.76 4.72
C ALA A 86 -2.61 -13.24 5.14
N CYS A 87 -2.70 -13.53 6.44
CA CYS A 87 -2.76 -14.90 6.96
C CYS A 87 -3.99 -15.67 6.45
N LEU A 88 -5.18 -15.06 6.51
CA LEU A 88 -6.42 -15.63 5.98
C LEU A 88 -6.33 -15.85 4.46
N GLY A 89 -5.68 -14.93 3.74
CA GLY A 89 -5.41 -15.08 2.32
C GLY A 89 -4.54 -16.30 2.02
N CYS A 90 -3.50 -16.55 2.82
CA CYS A 90 -2.66 -17.74 2.68
C CYS A 90 -3.49 -19.02 2.88
N LEU A 91 -4.32 -19.07 3.92
CA LEU A 91 -5.21 -20.19 4.21
C LEU A 91 -6.21 -20.42 3.07
N TYR A 92 -6.85 -19.36 2.58
CA TYR A 92 -7.80 -19.41 1.47
C TYR A 92 -7.16 -19.99 0.20
N LEU A 93 -5.97 -19.51 -0.17
CA LEU A 93 -5.26 -19.97 -1.37
C LEU A 93 -4.80 -21.43 -1.22
N HIS A 94 -4.38 -21.84 -0.03
CA HIS A 94 -4.02 -23.23 0.26
C HIS A 94 -5.22 -24.17 0.03
N LEU A 95 -6.40 -23.82 0.55
CA LEU A 95 -7.62 -24.58 0.35
C LEU A 95 -8.07 -24.57 -1.13
N LYS A 96 -7.85 -23.46 -1.86
CA LYS A 96 -8.18 -23.35 -3.29
C LYS A 96 -7.28 -24.24 -4.17
N LYS A 97 -5.98 -24.30 -3.89
CA LYS A 97 -4.98 -25.05 -4.69
C LYS A 97 -5.29 -26.55 -4.79
N GLN A 98 -6.07 -27.10 -3.86
CA GLN A 98 -6.44 -28.53 -3.82
C GLN A 98 -7.45 -28.97 -4.92
N LYS A 99 -8.08 -28.03 -5.66
CA LYS A 99 -8.98 -28.34 -6.80
C LYS A 99 -8.52 -27.63 -8.08
N THR A 100 -7.48 -28.10 -8.76
CA THR A 100 -7.15 -27.55 -10.11
C THR A 100 -6.78 -28.64 -11.10
N ASN A 101 -7.79 -29.13 -11.82
CA ASN A 101 -7.68 -29.52 -13.23
C ASN A 101 -8.98 -29.21 -14.00
N ASN A 102 -10.15 -29.19 -13.34
CA ASN A 102 -11.43 -29.04 -14.05
C ASN A 102 -12.08 -27.63 -14.02
N HIS A 103 -11.61 -26.69 -13.20
CA HIS A 103 -12.30 -25.39 -13.02
C HIS A 103 -11.84 -24.27 -13.97
N LEU A 104 -10.66 -24.41 -14.59
CA LEU A 104 -10.12 -23.44 -15.56
C LEU A 104 -10.94 -23.35 -16.85
N ILE A 105 -11.70 -24.39 -17.20
CA ILE A 105 -12.53 -24.43 -18.41
C ILE A 105 -13.86 -23.70 -18.19
N ARG A 106 -14.39 -23.66 -16.96
CA ARG A 106 -15.73 -23.13 -16.66
C ARG A 106 -15.77 -21.61 -16.42
N GLU A 107 -14.69 -21.02 -15.89
CA GLU A 107 -14.61 -19.56 -15.67
C GLU A 107 -14.39 -18.79 -16.98
N LYS A 108 -13.85 -19.45 -18.02
CA LYS A 108 -13.71 -18.90 -19.37
C LYS A 108 -15.05 -18.83 -20.12
N ALA A 109 -16.04 -19.63 -19.73
CA ALA A 109 -17.34 -19.75 -20.41
C ALA A 109 -18.40 -18.73 -19.93
N THR A 110 -18.25 -18.14 -18.74
CA THR A 110 -19.20 -17.15 -18.19
C THR A 110 -18.78 -15.69 -18.40
N GLY A 111 -17.74 -15.44 -19.21
CA GLY A 111 -17.15 -14.12 -19.47
C GLY A 111 -17.91 -13.21 -20.44
N GLY A 112 -19.23 -13.36 -20.57
CA GLY A 112 -20.08 -12.50 -21.39
C GLY A 112 -20.89 -11.55 -20.51
N GLY A 113 -20.34 -10.38 -20.16
CA GLY A 113 -21.07 -9.38 -19.39
C GLY A 113 -20.31 -8.08 -19.17
N VAL A 114 -21.01 -7.06 -18.62
CA VAL A 114 -20.49 -5.71 -18.31
C VAL A 114 -19.15 -5.75 -17.57
N LEU A 115 -18.94 -6.73 -16.68
CA LEU A 115 -17.69 -6.91 -15.95
C LEU A 115 -16.48 -7.26 -16.85
N ALA A 116 -16.71 -8.01 -17.93
CA ALA A 116 -15.68 -8.31 -18.94
C ALA A 116 -15.38 -7.09 -19.82
N ALA A 117 -16.37 -6.24 -20.08
CA ALA A 117 -16.18 -4.96 -20.77
C ALA A 117 -15.38 -3.96 -19.91
N MET A 118 -15.63 -3.89 -18.60
CA MET A 118 -14.89 -3.01 -17.67
C MET A 118 -13.43 -3.43 -17.44
N ARG A 119 -13.09 -4.70 -17.69
CA ARG A 119 -11.70 -5.21 -17.67
C ARG A 119 -10.92 -4.91 -18.94
N ARG A 120 -11.57 -4.38 -19.99
CA ARG A 120 -10.87 -3.99 -21.23
C ARG A 120 -9.94 -2.79 -20.94
N PRO A 121 -8.76 -2.76 -21.57
CA PRO A 121 -7.85 -1.63 -21.41
C PRO A 121 -8.50 -0.38 -21.99
N MET A 122 -8.64 0.66 -21.17
CA MET A 122 -9.23 1.94 -21.54
C MET A 122 -8.15 2.95 -21.93
N LEU A 123 -6.99 2.89 -21.26
CA LEU A 123 -5.82 3.67 -21.61
C LEU A 123 -4.75 2.74 -22.18
N VAL A 124 -4.37 2.94 -23.44
CA VAL A 124 -3.28 2.22 -24.10
C VAL A 124 -2.29 3.28 -24.57
N LYS A 125 -1.20 3.47 -23.81
CA LYS A 125 -0.09 4.44 -24.01
C LYS A 125 -0.22 5.81 -23.28
N GLY A 126 -0.20 5.79 -21.95
CA GLY A 126 0.07 6.98 -21.12
C GLY A 126 1.18 6.73 -20.09
N PRO A 127 1.59 7.74 -19.30
CA PRO A 127 2.56 7.57 -18.20
C PRO A 127 2.11 6.54 -17.16
N LEU A 128 0.81 6.25 -17.12
CA LEU A 128 0.17 5.27 -16.23
C LEU A 128 0.18 3.83 -16.78
N GLY A 129 0.68 3.60 -18.01
CA GLY A 129 0.73 2.27 -18.63
C GLY A 129 -0.60 1.83 -19.28
N ILE A 130 -0.80 0.52 -19.39
CA ILE A 130 -2.07 -0.06 -19.87
C ILE A 130 -3.01 -0.21 -18.67
N VAL A 131 -4.12 0.53 -18.69
CA VAL A 131 -5.02 0.69 -17.54
C VAL A 131 -6.46 0.36 -17.93
N SER A 132 -7.15 -0.46 -17.14
CA SER A 132 -8.58 -0.77 -17.32
C SER A 132 -9.48 0.28 -16.64
N ALA A 133 -10.76 0.33 -17.02
CA ALA A 133 -11.72 1.24 -16.40
C ALA A 133 -11.88 1.00 -14.89
N THR A 134 -11.86 -0.27 -14.45
CA THR A 134 -11.91 -0.63 -13.02
C THR A 134 -10.74 -0.04 -12.24
N GLU A 135 -9.53 -0.08 -12.80
CA GLU A 135 -8.33 0.44 -12.14
C GLU A 135 -8.35 1.95 -11.99
N LEU A 136 -8.91 2.65 -13.00
CA LEU A 136 -9.10 4.10 -12.91
C LEU A 136 -10.15 4.45 -11.84
N ILE A 137 -11.23 3.68 -11.72
CA ILE A 137 -12.23 3.87 -10.66
C ILE A 137 -11.59 3.67 -9.28
N PHE A 138 -10.81 2.60 -9.08
CA PHE A 138 -10.11 2.37 -7.80
C PHE A 138 -9.12 3.49 -7.48
N LEU A 139 -8.36 3.97 -8.47
CA LEU A 139 -7.46 5.13 -8.29
C LEU A 139 -8.25 6.38 -7.91
N ALA A 140 -9.37 6.66 -8.58
CA ALA A 140 -10.22 7.81 -8.29
C ALA A 140 -10.84 7.71 -6.89
N MET A 141 -11.32 6.54 -6.47
CA MET A 141 -11.82 6.30 -5.11
C MET A 141 -10.73 6.54 -4.06
N PHE A 142 -9.50 6.10 -4.33
CA PHE A 142 -8.37 6.32 -3.42
C PHE A 142 -8.02 7.81 -3.32
N VAL A 143 -7.94 8.53 -4.44
CA VAL A 143 -7.73 9.99 -4.45
C VAL A 143 -8.86 10.71 -3.71
N ALA A 144 -10.11 10.30 -3.91
CA ALA A 144 -11.26 10.85 -3.19
C ALA A 144 -11.15 10.63 -1.67
N LEU A 145 -10.67 9.46 -1.22
CA LEU A 145 -10.39 9.21 0.19
C LEU A 145 -9.30 10.14 0.75
N LEU A 146 -8.25 10.43 0.00
CA LEU A 146 -7.21 11.37 0.44
C LEU A 146 -7.73 12.80 0.53
N LEU A 147 -8.51 13.24 -0.47
CA LEU A 147 -9.15 14.56 -0.46
C LEU A 147 -10.14 14.67 0.70
N TRP A 148 -10.97 13.65 0.93
CA TRP A 148 -11.86 13.57 2.08
C TRP A 148 -11.11 13.76 3.40
N ASN A 149 -10.03 12.99 3.60
CA ASN A 149 -9.19 13.12 4.78
C ASN A 149 -8.65 14.54 4.93
N PHE A 150 -8.06 15.09 3.87
CA PHE A 150 -7.51 16.43 3.88
C PHE A 150 -8.54 17.49 4.24
N PHE A 151 -9.67 17.55 3.54
CA PHE A 151 -10.70 18.57 3.76
C PHE A 151 -11.36 18.47 5.12
N ILE A 152 -11.66 17.25 5.60
CA ILE A 152 -12.28 17.07 6.92
C ILE A 152 -11.28 17.44 8.02
N TYR A 153 -10.01 17.07 7.89
CA TYR A 153 -9.00 17.51 8.85
C TYR A 153 -8.86 19.03 8.90
N LEU A 154 -8.87 19.72 7.75
CA LEU A 154 -8.82 21.18 7.71
C LEU A 154 -10.07 21.82 8.29
N ARG A 155 -11.26 21.32 7.93
CA ARG A 155 -12.55 21.78 8.45
C ARG A 155 -12.60 21.68 9.98
N ASN A 156 -11.99 20.66 10.55
CA ASN A 156 -11.94 20.47 12.01
C ASN A 156 -10.83 21.30 12.68
N ALA A 157 -9.74 21.60 11.96
CA ALA A 157 -8.60 22.33 12.52
C ALA A 157 -8.76 23.85 12.47
N PHE A 158 -9.23 24.40 11.34
CA PHE A 158 -9.26 25.84 11.12
C PHE A 158 -10.14 26.63 12.08
N PRO A 159 -11.32 26.14 12.52
CA PRO A 159 -12.13 26.84 13.53
C PRO A 159 -11.44 26.97 14.89
N MET A 160 -10.47 26.08 15.20
CA MET A 160 -9.70 26.15 16.45
C MET A 160 -8.58 27.20 16.41
N ILE A 161 -8.32 27.79 15.24
CA ILE A 161 -7.29 28.82 15.03
C ILE A 161 -7.97 30.19 15.14
N THR A 162 -7.93 30.75 16.34
CA THR A 162 -8.42 32.10 16.63
C THR A 162 -7.24 33.09 16.73
N PRO A 163 -7.49 34.41 16.65
CA PRO A 163 -6.44 35.40 16.89
C PRO A 163 -5.74 35.19 18.24
N GLN A 164 -6.49 34.80 19.27
CA GLN A 164 -5.96 34.53 20.61
C GLN A 164 -5.08 33.28 20.64
N SER A 165 -5.49 32.18 19.99
CA SER A 165 -4.67 30.96 19.95
C SER A 165 -3.38 31.14 19.16
N ALA A 166 -3.43 31.90 18.06
CA ALA A 166 -2.26 32.22 17.25
C ALA A 166 -1.29 33.15 18.01
N ALA A 167 -1.82 34.18 18.69
CA ALA A 167 -1.01 35.11 19.49
C ALA A 167 -0.27 34.41 20.64
N LYS A 168 -0.84 33.35 21.24
CA LYS A 168 -0.17 32.54 22.28
C LYS A 168 1.12 31.89 21.80
N LEU A 169 1.22 31.57 20.52
CA LEU A 169 2.39 30.97 19.88
C LEU A 169 3.22 32.03 19.13
N HIS A 170 2.93 33.32 19.34
CA HIS A 170 3.53 34.43 18.59
C HIS A 170 3.34 34.33 17.06
N GLN A 171 2.29 33.63 16.61
CA GLN A 171 1.99 33.41 15.20
C GLN A 171 0.94 34.42 14.68
N LYS A 172 1.06 34.79 13.41
CA LYS A 172 -0.04 35.37 12.63
C LYS A 172 -1.04 34.26 12.27
N ILE A 173 -2.30 34.63 12.06
CA ILE A 173 -3.38 33.67 11.73
C ILE A 173 -3.04 32.80 10.51
N TRP A 174 -2.43 33.38 9.47
CA TRP A 174 -2.07 32.64 8.27
C TRP A 174 -0.91 31.65 8.53
N GLN A 175 0.02 31.96 9.44
CA GLN A 175 1.13 31.08 9.83
C GLN A 175 0.58 29.87 10.59
N ALA A 176 -0.31 30.10 11.55
CA ALA A 176 -1.00 29.04 12.28
C ALA A 176 -1.80 28.13 11.34
N LYS A 177 -2.48 28.71 10.33
CA LYS A 177 -3.20 27.94 9.30
C LYS A 177 -2.25 27.13 8.41
N LEU A 178 -1.10 27.69 8.04
CA LEU A 178 -0.08 27.00 7.25
C LEU A 178 0.52 25.82 8.00
N GLU A 179 0.95 26.02 9.25
CA GLU A 179 1.41 24.94 10.14
C GLU A 179 0.33 23.86 10.28
N ALA A 180 -0.92 24.29 10.53
CA ALA A 180 -2.01 23.36 10.69
C ALA A 180 -2.25 22.54 9.41
N MET A 181 -2.15 23.17 8.24
CA MET A 181 -2.25 22.48 6.96
C MET A 181 -1.07 21.52 6.75
N ALA A 182 0.16 21.95 7.02
CA ALA A 182 1.37 21.15 6.83
C ALA A 182 1.32 19.82 7.60
N ILE A 183 0.93 19.86 8.89
CA ILE A 183 0.74 18.64 9.72
C ILE A 183 -0.24 17.67 9.06
N ARG A 184 -1.33 18.20 8.48
CA ARG A 184 -2.43 17.39 7.94
C ARG A 184 -2.09 16.79 6.59
N ILE A 185 -1.30 17.49 5.78
CA ILE A 185 -0.72 16.93 4.55
C ILE A 185 0.14 15.69 4.90
N GLY A 186 0.96 15.77 5.96
CA GLY A 186 1.74 14.63 6.46
C GLY A 186 0.85 13.44 6.86
N LEU A 187 -0.22 13.68 7.62
CA LEU A 187 -1.19 12.64 8.00
C LEU A 187 -1.86 11.97 6.79
N VAL A 188 -2.23 12.74 5.76
CA VAL A 188 -2.79 12.20 4.52
C VAL A 188 -1.75 11.38 3.76
N GLY A 189 -0.48 11.79 3.77
CA GLY A 189 0.61 11.03 3.15
C GLY A 189 0.84 9.66 3.79
N ASN A 190 0.58 9.50 5.10
CA ASN A 190 0.66 8.20 5.77
C ASN A 190 -0.31 7.17 5.19
N ALA A 191 -1.46 7.58 4.65
CA ALA A 191 -2.35 6.69 3.92
C ALA A 191 -1.64 6.14 2.67
N CYS A 192 -1.01 7.00 1.88
CA CYS A 192 -0.28 6.56 0.69
C CYS A 192 0.85 5.58 1.05
N LEU A 193 1.60 5.88 2.11
CA LEU A 193 2.72 5.05 2.54
C LEU A 193 2.24 3.68 3.09
N ALA A 194 1.11 3.63 3.79
CA ALA A 194 0.53 2.38 4.29
C ALA A 194 0.20 1.39 3.18
N PHE A 195 -0.28 1.89 2.02
CA PHE A 195 -0.58 1.05 0.87
C PHE A 195 0.60 0.86 -0.10
N LEU A 196 1.65 1.69 -0.03
CA LEU A 196 2.76 1.73 -1.01
C LEU A 196 3.44 0.36 -1.24
N PHE A 197 3.65 -0.40 -0.17
CA PHE A 197 4.40 -1.65 -0.21
C PHE A 197 3.56 -2.86 -0.61
N ILE A 198 2.23 -2.80 -0.46
CA ILE A 198 1.33 -3.93 -0.74
C ILE A 198 1.46 -4.42 -2.20
N PRO A 199 1.49 -3.56 -3.23
CA PRO A 199 1.58 -4.01 -4.61
C PRO A 199 2.92 -4.66 -4.99
N VAL A 200 3.99 -4.45 -4.21
CA VAL A 200 5.33 -5.03 -4.48
C VAL A 200 5.61 -6.31 -3.70
N VAL A 201 4.66 -6.77 -2.88
CA VAL A 201 4.75 -8.06 -2.17
C VAL A 201 4.40 -9.21 -3.13
N ARG A 202 5.32 -9.57 -4.04
CA ARG A 202 5.01 -10.51 -5.16
C ARG A 202 4.57 -11.91 -4.71
N GLY A 203 5.06 -12.39 -3.56
CA GLY A 203 4.66 -13.66 -2.95
C GLY A 203 3.47 -13.54 -1.99
N SER A 204 2.87 -12.35 -1.83
CA SER A 204 1.73 -12.15 -0.95
C SER A 204 0.50 -12.92 -1.42
N SER A 205 -0.27 -13.41 -0.46
CA SER A 205 -1.60 -13.96 -0.67
C SER A 205 -2.65 -12.90 -0.99
N LEU A 206 -2.41 -11.63 -0.68
CA LEU A 206 -3.38 -10.55 -0.87
C LEU A 206 -3.64 -10.25 -2.35
N LEU A 207 -2.59 -10.21 -3.18
CA LEU A 207 -2.75 -9.90 -4.61
C LEU A 207 -3.56 -10.99 -5.34
N PRO A 208 -3.27 -12.30 -5.19
CA PRO A 208 -4.06 -13.35 -5.85
C PRO A 208 -5.49 -13.46 -5.33
N VAL A 209 -5.75 -13.14 -4.06
CA VAL A 209 -7.13 -13.10 -3.52
C VAL A 209 -7.97 -12.01 -4.20
N LEU A 210 -7.35 -10.87 -4.53
CA LEU A 210 -7.97 -9.80 -5.32
C LEU A 210 -8.01 -10.10 -6.83
N GLY A 211 -7.44 -11.23 -7.26
CA GLY A 211 -7.34 -11.61 -8.67
C GLY A 211 -6.30 -10.79 -9.45
N LEU A 212 -5.34 -10.17 -8.76
CA LEU A 212 -4.25 -9.39 -9.34
C LEU A 212 -2.98 -10.23 -9.46
N THR A 213 -2.19 -10.00 -10.51
CA THR A 213 -0.84 -10.56 -10.64
C THR A 213 0.18 -9.60 -10.04
N SER A 214 1.34 -10.13 -9.64
CA SER A 214 2.44 -9.29 -9.14
C SER A 214 2.94 -8.31 -10.22
N GLU A 215 2.98 -8.74 -11.48
CA GLU A 215 3.37 -7.91 -12.63
C GLU A 215 2.38 -6.77 -12.87
N SER A 216 1.06 -7.06 -12.83
CA SER A 216 0.04 -6.03 -13.00
C SER A 216 -0.01 -5.05 -11.83
N SER A 217 0.53 -5.42 -10.66
CA SER A 217 0.46 -4.61 -9.44
C SER A 217 1.52 -3.52 -9.36
N ILE A 218 2.62 -3.63 -10.13
CA ILE A 218 3.73 -2.66 -10.10
C ILE A 218 3.25 -1.24 -10.46
N LYS A 219 2.28 -1.08 -11.36
CA LYS A 219 1.75 0.24 -11.70
C LYS A 219 1.11 0.95 -10.51
N TYR A 220 0.44 0.22 -9.61
CA TYR A 220 -0.15 0.82 -8.41
C TYR A 220 0.95 1.31 -7.45
N HIS A 221 2.06 0.58 -7.31
CA HIS A 221 3.21 1.05 -6.55
C HIS A 221 3.80 2.34 -7.14
N ILE A 222 3.91 2.43 -8.47
CA ILE A 222 4.37 3.66 -9.15
C ILE A 222 3.41 4.83 -8.87
N TRP A 223 2.10 4.63 -8.99
CA TRP A 223 1.11 5.69 -8.75
C TRP A 223 1.12 6.16 -7.30
N LEU A 224 1.13 5.21 -6.34
CA LEU A 224 1.22 5.49 -4.91
C LEU A 224 2.54 6.19 -4.57
N GLY A 225 3.64 5.81 -5.22
CA GLY A 225 4.95 6.44 -5.06
C GLY A 225 4.95 7.91 -5.49
N HIS A 226 4.40 8.23 -6.67
CA HIS A 226 4.27 9.62 -7.11
C HIS A 226 3.40 10.44 -6.16
N LEU A 227 2.27 9.88 -5.73
CA LEU A 227 1.33 10.56 -4.85
C LEU A 227 1.95 10.82 -3.47
N LEU A 228 2.57 9.80 -2.88
CA LEU A 228 3.29 9.89 -1.62
C LEU A 228 4.38 10.96 -1.67
N MET A 229 5.26 10.88 -2.67
CA MET A 229 6.40 11.79 -2.76
C MET A 229 5.97 13.23 -3.01
N THR A 230 4.90 13.44 -3.78
CA THR A 230 4.32 14.78 -3.95
C THR A 230 3.79 15.31 -2.61
N ILE A 231 2.99 14.51 -1.89
CA ILE A 231 2.39 14.92 -0.61
C ILE A 231 3.47 15.21 0.44
N PHE A 232 4.47 14.34 0.59
CA PHE A 232 5.56 14.53 1.56
C PHE A 232 6.48 15.70 1.19
N THR A 233 6.71 15.96 -0.10
CA THR A 233 7.44 17.15 -0.54
C THR A 233 6.67 18.43 -0.19
N VAL A 234 5.36 18.47 -0.47
CA VAL A 234 4.52 19.62 -0.10
C VAL A 234 4.48 19.81 1.42
N HIS A 235 4.36 18.73 2.20
CA HIS A 235 4.45 18.77 3.66
C HIS A 235 5.74 19.43 4.15
N GLY A 236 6.90 18.97 3.65
CA GLY A 236 8.19 19.57 4.00
C GLY A 236 8.31 21.03 3.57
N LEU A 237 7.91 21.37 2.34
CA LEU A 237 7.94 22.74 1.83
C LEU A 237 7.05 23.70 2.64
N CYS A 238 5.85 23.26 3.06
CA CYS A 238 4.98 24.07 3.90
C CYS A 238 5.65 24.40 5.25
N PHE A 239 6.36 23.44 5.86
CA PHE A 239 7.11 23.68 7.09
C PHE A 239 8.31 24.60 6.89
N VAL A 240 9.06 24.45 5.81
CA VAL A 240 10.16 25.36 5.46
C VAL A 240 9.64 26.80 5.32
N VAL A 241 8.54 27.01 4.58
CA VAL A 241 7.93 28.34 4.43
C VAL A 241 7.42 28.88 5.77
N TYR A 242 6.79 28.03 6.58
CA TYR A 242 6.32 28.39 7.92
C TYR A 242 7.46 28.84 8.82
N TRP A 243 8.53 28.05 8.97
CA TRP A 243 9.69 28.39 9.80
C TRP A 243 10.46 29.60 9.27
N ALA A 244 10.61 29.74 7.95
CA ALA A 244 11.17 30.94 7.34
C ALA A 244 10.40 32.20 7.75
N SER A 245 9.07 32.13 7.72
CA SER A 245 8.20 33.26 8.08
C SER A 245 8.21 33.61 9.56
N MET A 246 8.57 32.65 10.42
CA MET A 246 8.71 32.83 11.86
C MET A 246 10.13 33.24 12.26
N HIS A 247 11.07 33.32 11.31
CA HIS A 247 12.51 33.49 11.56
C HIS A 247 13.11 32.36 12.43
N GLU A 248 12.53 31.16 12.37
CA GLU A 248 12.92 29.98 13.15
C GLU A 248 13.44 28.84 12.26
N ILE A 249 14.21 29.16 11.20
CA ILE A 249 14.77 28.14 10.29
C ILE A 249 15.63 27.10 11.03
N SER A 250 16.20 27.44 12.20
CA SER A 250 16.91 26.49 13.05
C SER A 250 16.08 25.28 13.48
N GLN A 251 14.74 25.34 13.40
CA GLN A 251 13.86 24.20 13.65
C GLN A 251 14.13 23.03 12.68
N MET A 252 14.57 23.31 11.46
CA MET A 252 14.96 22.30 10.46
C MET A 252 16.02 21.33 11.01
N VAL A 253 16.99 21.87 11.76
CA VAL A 253 18.11 21.10 12.32
C VAL A 253 17.85 20.59 13.74
N THR A 254 16.63 20.72 14.25
CA THR A 254 16.28 20.26 15.60
C THR A 254 16.02 18.75 15.64
N TRP A 255 16.75 18.07 16.52
CA TRP A 255 16.54 16.66 16.85
C TRP A 255 15.82 16.53 18.20
N SER A 256 14.52 16.28 18.18
CA SER A 256 13.74 16.06 19.41
C SER A 256 13.98 14.65 19.97
N LYS A 257 14.03 14.53 21.31
CA LYS A 257 14.18 13.24 22.01
C LYS A 257 12.85 12.52 22.24
N THR A 258 11.75 13.27 22.32
CA THR A 258 10.42 12.77 22.73
C THR A 258 9.32 13.11 21.74
N GLU A 259 9.53 14.10 20.88
CA GLU A 259 8.58 14.52 19.84
C GLU A 259 9.11 14.21 18.43
N MET A 260 8.40 14.67 17.41
CA MET A 260 8.78 14.45 16.01
C MET A 260 10.14 15.08 15.72
N SER A 261 11.11 14.29 15.28
CA SER A 261 12.45 14.78 14.94
C SER A 261 12.46 15.35 13.52
N ASN A 262 12.71 16.65 13.36
CA ASN A 262 12.68 17.33 12.07
C ASN A 262 13.81 16.86 11.15
N VAL A 263 15.03 16.76 11.68
CA VAL A 263 16.20 16.23 10.95
C VAL A 263 15.93 14.82 10.43
N ALA A 264 15.27 13.97 11.23
CA ALA A 264 14.89 12.64 10.76
C ALA A 264 13.89 12.72 9.58
N GLY A 265 12.93 13.64 9.64
CA GLY A 265 12.01 13.93 8.54
C GLY A 265 12.73 14.38 7.27
N GLU A 266 13.74 15.25 7.41
CA GLU A 266 14.55 15.74 6.29
C GLU A 266 15.38 14.63 5.64
N ILE A 267 16.06 13.80 6.44
CA ILE A 267 16.84 12.66 5.92
C ILE A 267 15.92 11.65 5.21
N ALA A 268 14.74 11.39 5.77
CA ALA A 268 13.73 10.54 5.14
C ALA A 268 13.27 11.15 3.81
N LEU A 269 12.87 12.42 3.79
CA LEU A 269 12.42 13.10 2.58
C LEU A 269 13.50 13.14 1.50
N LEU A 270 14.74 13.46 1.86
CA LEU A 270 15.87 13.49 0.92
C LEU A 270 16.10 12.12 0.29
N SER A 271 16.12 11.05 1.11
CA SER A 271 16.23 9.68 0.63
C SER A 271 15.08 9.33 -0.33
N GLY A 272 13.86 9.73 0.02
CA GLY A 272 12.68 9.59 -0.82
C GLY A 272 12.80 10.32 -2.15
N LEU A 273 13.28 11.57 -2.15
CA LEU A 273 13.46 12.39 -3.34
C LEU A 273 14.50 11.78 -4.29
N VAL A 274 15.61 11.25 -3.76
CA VAL A 274 16.62 10.55 -4.57
C VAL A 274 16.02 9.29 -5.21
N MET A 275 15.30 8.46 -4.45
CA MET A 275 14.57 7.31 -5.01
C MET A 275 13.57 7.74 -6.08
N TRP A 276 12.83 8.82 -5.83
CA TRP A 276 11.80 9.30 -6.72
C TRP A 276 12.39 9.81 -8.03
N ALA A 277 13.39 10.68 -7.97
CA ALA A 277 14.10 11.22 -9.13
C ALA A 277 14.67 10.10 -10.01
N THR A 278 15.36 9.14 -9.40
CA THR A 278 15.96 8.01 -10.13
C THR A 278 14.94 7.00 -10.67
N SER A 279 13.70 6.98 -10.14
CA SER A 279 12.62 6.12 -10.63
C SER A 279 11.94 6.62 -11.91
N TYR A 280 12.18 7.88 -12.31
CA TYR A 280 11.58 8.44 -13.52
C TYR A 280 11.95 7.62 -14.76
N PRO A 281 10.99 7.36 -15.68
CA PRO A 281 11.22 6.47 -16.82
C PRO A 281 12.45 6.82 -17.67
N SER A 282 12.72 8.12 -17.87
CA SER A 282 13.87 8.60 -18.64
C SER A 282 15.22 8.22 -18.00
N ILE A 283 15.31 8.30 -16.66
CA ILE A 283 16.53 7.94 -15.92
C ILE A 283 16.62 6.42 -15.79
N ARG A 284 15.56 5.78 -15.29
CA ARG A 284 15.52 4.33 -15.06
C ARG A 284 15.82 3.49 -16.31
N ARG A 285 15.31 3.91 -17.48
CA ARG A 285 15.54 3.18 -18.75
C ARG A 285 16.97 3.34 -19.27
N ARG A 286 17.65 4.44 -18.94
CA ARG A 286 19.02 4.74 -19.40
C ARG A 286 20.08 4.26 -18.41
N PHE A 287 19.80 4.39 -17.11
CA PHE A 287 20.70 4.09 -16.00
C PHE A 287 20.00 3.17 -15.00
N PHE A 288 19.76 1.92 -15.40
CA PHE A 288 19.01 0.96 -14.59
C PHE A 288 19.68 0.66 -13.26
N GLU A 289 21.02 0.55 -13.24
CA GLU A 289 21.78 0.29 -12.01
C GLU A 289 21.63 1.43 -11.00
N VAL A 290 21.70 2.68 -11.46
CA VAL A 290 21.50 3.85 -10.60
C VAL A 290 20.12 3.81 -9.94
N PHE A 291 19.07 3.55 -10.73
CA PHE A 291 17.72 3.34 -10.21
C PHE A 291 17.67 2.18 -9.19
N PHE A 292 18.27 1.04 -9.54
CA PHE A 292 18.18 -0.17 -8.72
C PHE A 292 18.86 0.00 -7.36
N TYR A 293 20.08 0.54 -7.36
CA TYR A 293 20.84 0.75 -6.14
C TYR A 293 20.30 1.91 -5.30
N SER A 294 19.90 3.01 -5.92
CA SER A 294 19.27 4.12 -5.20
C SER A 294 17.94 3.72 -4.57
N HIS A 295 17.18 2.80 -5.17
CA HIS A 295 15.91 2.36 -4.59
C HIS A 295 16.08 1.68 -3.23
N TYR A 296 17.24 1.09 -2.90
CA TYR A 296 17.51 0.55 -1.56
C TYR A 296 17.53 1.60 -0.45
N LEU A 297 17.60 2.89 -0.81
CA LEU A 297 17.40 4.00 0.14
C LEU A 297 16.02 3.94 0.82
N TYR A 298 15.09 3.06 0.40
CA TYR A 298 13.86 2.77 1.13
C TYR A 298 14.14 2.36 2.59
N ILE A 299 15.29 1.72 2.86
CA ILE A 299 15.69 1.32 4.21
C ILE A 299 15.95 2.56 5.07
N ILE A 300 16.74 3.52 4.52
CA ILE A 300 17.04 4.80 5.18
C ILE A 300 15.76 5.61 5.34
N PHE A 301 14.95 5.72 4.28
CA PHE A 301 13.65 6.38 4.31
C PHE A 301 12.76 5.84 5.43
N MET A 302 12.58 4.52 5.52
CA MET A 302 11.70 3.91 6.53
C MET A 302 12.25 4.06 7.95
N PHE A 303 13.56 3.90 8.14
CA PHE A 303 14.19 4.06 9.44
C PHE A 303 14.03 5.49 9.97
N PHE A 304 14.38 6.49 9.17
CA PHE A 304 14.25 7.89 9.58
C PHE A 304 12.80 8.37 9.61
N TYR A 305 11.90 7.81 8.80
CA TYR A 305 10.46 8.03 8.94
C TYR A 305 9.96 7.60 10.33
N VAL A 306 10.39 6.42 10.82
CA VAL A 306 10.03 5.93 12.17
C VAL A 306 10.51 6.89 13.26
N LEU A 307 11.74 7.39 13.14
CA LEU A 307 12.31 8.38 14.07
C LEU A 307 11.61 9.75 13.97
N HIS A 308 11.11 10.10 12.78
CA HIS A 308 10.37 11.33 12.57
C HIS A 308 8.98 11.30 13.20
N VAL A 309 8.18 10.24 12.99
CA VAL A 309 6.77 10.20 13.43
C VAL A 309 6.57 9.54 14.80
N GLY A 310 7.55 8.78 15.28
CA GLY A 310 7.47 8.02 16.53
C GLY A 310 6.73 6.69 16.41
N ILE A 311 7.02 5.76 17.33
CA ILE A 311 6.61 4.35 17.24
C ILE A 311 5.10 4.14 17.12
N ALA A 312 4.29 4.95 17.80
CA ALA A 312 2.83 4.82 17.78
C ALA A 312 2.26 5.06 16.37
N PHE A 313 2.80 6.02 15.62
CA PHE A 313 2.36 6.29 14.24
C PHE A 313 2.97 5.32 13.23
N CYS A 314 4.05 4.62 13.58
CA CYS A 314 4.69 3.65 12.69
C CYS A 314 3.76 2.48 12.37
N PHE A 315 2.95 2.02 13.32
CA PHE A 315 2.01 0.91 13.11
C PHE A 315 0.88 1.21 12.10
N ILE A 316 0.69 2.47 11.71
CA ILE A 316 -0.19 2.84 10.59
C ILE A 316 0.37 2.32 9.26
N VAL A 317 1.69 2.39 9.10
CA VAL A 317 2.40 2.18 7.83
C VAL A 317 3.13 0.84 7.77
N LEU A 318 3.64 0.37 8.92
CA LEU A 318 4.39 -0.87 9.05
C LEU A 318 3.73 -2.13 8.46
N PRO A 319 2.40 -2.30 8.35
CA PRO A 319 1.84 -3.58 7.89
C PRO A 319 2.27 -3.90 6.46
N GLY A 320 2.19 -2.91 5.57
CA GLY A 320 2.65 -3.03 4.18
C GLY A 320 4.15 -3.33 4.10
N PHE A 321 4.94 -2.57 4.85
CA PHE A 321 6.39 -2.73 4.88
C PHE A 321 6.83 -4.07 5.46
N TYR A 322 6.19 -4.52 6.55
CA TYR A 322 6.45 -5.82 7.18
C TYR A 322 6.19 -6.97 6.22
N MET A 323 5.03 -6.96 5.55
CA MET A 323 4.71 -7.96 4.53
C MET A 323 5.75 -7.98 3.40
N PHE A 324 6.17 -6.80 2.94
CA PHE A 324 7.23 -6.67 1.94
C PHE A 324 8.58 -7.25 2.42
N MET A 325 8.97 -7.00 3.67
CA MET A 325 10.20 -7.54 4.23
C MET A 325 10.15 -9.07 4.31
N VAL A 326 9.07 -9.65 4.83
CA VAL A 326 8.88 -11.12 4.88
C VAL A 326 9.01 -11.74 3.49
N ASP A 327 8.30 -11.17 2.51
CA ASP A 327 8.35 -11.63 1.11
C ASP A 327 9.74 -11.46 0.47
N ARG A 328 10.45 -10.36 0.76
CA ARG A 328 11.84 -10.17 0.34
C ARG A 328 12.75 -11.26 0.92
N PHE A 329 12.63 -11.57 2.21
CA PHE A 329 13.43 -12.63 2.86
C PHE A 329 13.10 -14.01 2.28
N LEU A 330 11.82 -14.35 2.10
CA LEU A 330 11.42 -15.61 1.48
C LEU A 330 11.98 -15.76 0.07
N ARG A 331 11.93 -14.70 -0.75
CA ARG A 331 12.54 -14.72 -2.09
C ARG A 331 14.05 -14.87 -2.05
N PHE A 332 14.73 -14.26 -1.08
CA PHE A 332 16.16 -14.44 -0.90
C PHE A 332 16.53 -15.90 -0.56
N LEU A 333 15.70 -16.58 0.24
CA LEU A 333 15.86 -18.00 0.53
C LEU A 333 15.58 -18.89 -0.68
N GLN A 334 14.58 -18.54 -1.49
CA GLN A 334 14.18 -19.29 -2.70
C GLN A 334 15.12 -19.08 -3.88
N SER A 335 15.66 -17.87 -4.05
CA SER A 335 16.49 -17.45 -5.19
C SER A 335 17.98 -17.74 -4.97
N ARG A 336 18.30 -18.98 -4.58
CA ARG A 336 19.68 -19.44 -4.35
C ARG A 336 20.23 -20.33 -5.46
N ASP A 337 19.34 -20.80 -6.34
CA ASP A 337 19.69 -21.71 -7.41
C ASP A 337 20.04 -20.95 -8.67
N ASN A 338 21.24 -21.16 -9.18
CA ASN A 338 21.64 -20.69 -10.50
C ASN A 338 21.30 -21.76 -11.54
N VAL A 339 20.78 -21.33 -12.69
CA VAL A 339 20.44 -22.23 -13.79
C VAL A 339 21.22 -21.81 -15.02
N ARG A 340 21.90 -22.77 -15.66
CA ARG A 340 22.68 -22.52 -16.87
C ARG A 340 21.77 -22.17 -18.06
N LEU A 341 22.08 -21.09 -18.76
CA LEU A 341 21.50 -20.75 -20.05
C LEU A 341 22.10 -21.66 -21.13
N LEU A 342 21.25 -22.39 -21.86
CA LEU A 342 21.63 -23.32 -22.93
C LEU A 342 21.57 -22.67 -24.32
N SER A 343 20.57 -21.83 -24.56
CA SER A 343 20.42 -21.15 -25.85
C SER A 343 19.72 -19.80 -25.68
N ALA A 344 20.08 -18.84 -26.52
CA ALA A 344 19.42 -17.54 -26.62
C ALA A 344 19.21 -17.20 -28.10
N ARG A 345 17.97 -16.92 -28.50
CA ARG A 345 17.59 -16.61 -29.89
C ARG A 345 16.72 -15.36 -29.92
N VAL A 346 16.92 -14.51 -30.93
CA VAL A 346 16.03 -13.38 -31.21
C VAL A 346 15.13 -13.78 -32.36
N LEU A 347 13.82 -13.76 -32.11
CA LEU A 347 12.79 -14.06 -33.09
C LEU A 347 12.49 -12.81 -33.94
N SER A 348 11.98 -13.03 -35.16
CA SER A 348 11.60 -11.97 -36.10
C SER A 348 10.57 -10.97 -35.56
N SER A 349 9.84 -11.35 -34.50
CA SER A 349 8.88 -10.49 -33.78
C SER A 349 9.50 -9.60 -32.70
N ASN A 350 10.82 -9.35 -32.72
CA ASN A 350 11.56 -8.66 -31.64
C ASN A 350 11.36 -9.29 -30.25
N THR A 351 11.18 -10.60 -30.21
CA THR A 351 11.04 -11.38 -28.97
C THR A 351 12.28 -12.21 -28.73
N ALA A 352 12.74 -12.31 -27.49
CA ALA A 352 13.88 -13.15 -27.12
C ALA A 352 13.38 -14.51 -26.56
N GLU A 353 13.88 -15.60 -27.13
CA GLU A 353 13.71 -16.96 -26.62
C GLU A 353 14.98 -17.36 -25.85
N LEU A 354 14.82 -17.78 -24.59
CA LEU A 354 15.91 -18.21 -23.72
C LEU A 354 15.62 -19.63 -23.22
N THR A 355 16.51 -20.58 -23.49
CA THR A 355 16.41 -21.97 -23.03
C THR A 355 17.34 -22.20 -21.86
N PHE A 356 16.85 -22.74 -20.75
CA PHE A 356 17.61 -23.00 -19.53
C PHE A 356 17.72 -24.50 -19.24
N SER A 357 18.80 -24.92 -18.59
CA SER A 357 18.98 -26.29 -18.11
C SER A 357 17.96 -26.65 -17.02
N LYS A 358 17.39 -27.86 -17.06
CA LYS A 358 16.49 -28.32 -15.99
C LYS A 358 17.24 -28.83 -14.75
N ALA A 359 18.46 -29.35 -14.95
CA ALA A 359 19.32 -29.81 -13.87
C ALA A 359 20.12 -28.63 -13.29
N LYS A 360 20.26 -28.60 -11.96
CA LYS A 360 21.25 -27.75 -11.29
C LYS A 360 22.62 -28.29 -11.72
N GLY A 361 23.36 -27.46 -12.45
CA GLY A 361 24.71 -27.78 -12.93
C GLY A 361 25.73 -27.70 -11.82
#